data_AF-A0A7S3JII0-F1
#
_entry.id   AF-A0A7S3JII0-F1
#
_cell.length_a   1.000
_cell.length_b   1.000
_cell.length_c   1.000
_cell.angle_alpha   90.00
_cell.angle_beta   90.00
_cell.angle_gamma   90.00
#
_symmetry.space_group_name_H-M   'P 1'
#
loop_
_entity.id
_entity.type
_entity.pdbx_description
1 polymer ?
#
loop_
_entity_poly.entity_id
_entity_poly.type
_entity_poly.pdbx_seq_one_letter_code
_entity_poly.pdbx_strand_id
1 'polypeptide(L)'
;IRPDKIVNAIQNYIVEKIGHKFIEPPTFDLKKSYRDSTHKMPLIFILSSGTDPVADFAKFALEMDMNERKNSISLGQGMAKRAEKMIQDAQVNGKWCLLANCHLSVSWMPALERIVEQLNDEVHPDFRMWLTSMPTPKFPVSTLQNSVKMTLEPPQGLRANLRRTYMTLDDRELNDC
;
A
#
# COMPACT_ATOMS: atom_id res chain seq x y z
N ILE A 1 40.57 2.82 -5.70
CA ILE A 1 39.14 3.08 -5.38
C ILE A 1 38.80 2.27 -4.13
N ARG A 2 38.03 2.81 -3.17
CA ARG A 2 37.59 2.11 -1.95
C ARG A 2 36.09 1.76 -2.06
N PRO A 3 35.71 0.56 -2.51
CA PRO A 3 34.31 0.18 -2.72
C PRO A 3 33.45 0.30 -1.46
N ASP A 4 34.04 0.02 -0.29
CA ASP A 4 33.42 0.10 1.03
C ASP A 4 33.00 1.53 1.43
N LYS A 5 33.57 2.56 0.79
CA LYS A 5 33.27 3.97 1.05
C LYS A 5 32.31 4.58 0.04
N ILE A 6 31.98 3.88 -1.04
CA ILE A 6 31.15 4.43 -2.12
C ILE A 6 29.74 4.80 -1.62
N VAL A 7 29.09 3.93 -0.84
CA VAL A 7 27.74 4.18 -0.32
C VAL A 7 27.70 5.47 0.53
N ASN A 8 28.64 5.62 1.47
CA ASN A 8 28.74 6.81 2.31
C ASN A 8 29.08 8.06 1.49
N ALA A 9 29.97 7.93 0.50
CA ALA A 9 30.34 9.05 -0.36
C ALA A 9 29.13 9.55 -1.18
N ILE A 10 28.32 8.63 -1.73
CA ILE A 10 27.08 8.96 -2.46
C ILE A 10 26.06 9.59 -1.52
N GLN A 11 25.87 9.04 -0.31
CA GLN A 11 24.95 9.64 0.67
C GLN A 11 25.37 11.06 1.05
N ASN A 12 26.65 11.30 1.32
CA ASN A 12 27.17 12.64 1.62
C ASN A 12 26.94 13.61 0.46
N TYR A 13 27.17 13.16 -0.77
CA TYR A 13 26.90 13.96 -1.97
C TYR A 13 25.41 14.32 -2.10
N ILE A 14 24.50 13.37 -1.86
CA ILE A 14 23.05 13.61 -1.86
C ILE A 14 22.67 14.63 -0.78
N VAL A 15 23.21 14.49 0.43
CA VAL A 15 22.98 15.43 1.54
C VAL A 15 23.42 16.84 1.15
N GLU A 16 24.59 16.98 0.53
CA GLU A 16 25.13 18.28 0.12
C GLU A 16 24.29 18.93 -1.00
N LYS A 17 23.83 18.14 -1.99
CA LYS A 17 23.15 18.68 -3.18
C LYS A 17 21.66 18.89 -3.02
N ILE A 18 20.96 17.97 -2.36
CA ILE A 18 19.49 17.99 -2.28
C ILE A 18 18.95 17.83 -0.85
N GLY A 19 19.83 17.57 0.14
CA GLY A 19 19.50 17.61 1.56
C GLY A 19 19.32 16.25 2.21
N HIS A 20 19.38 16.24 3.55
CA HIS A 20 19.42 15.03 4.36
C HIS A 20 18.18 14.13 4.23
N LYS A 21 17.01 14.71 3.95
CA LYS A 21 15.75 13.96 3.82
C LYS A 21 15.74 12.91 2.69
N PHE A 22 16.69 12.97 1.77
CA PHE A 22 16.79 12.04 0.64
C PHE A 22 17.65 10.80 0.93
N ILE A 23 18.32 10.75 2.09
CA ILE A 23 19.05 9.56 2.57
C ILE A 23 18.35 8.84 3.71
N GLU A 24 17.33 9.45 4.31
CA GLU A 24 16.49 8.83 5.33
C GLU A 24 15.20 8.30 4.68
N PRO A 25 14.87 7.01 4.82
CA PRO A 25 13.59 6.51 4.37
C PRO A 25 12.46 7.22 5.13
N PRO A 26 11.42 7.72 4.44
CA PRO A 26 10.29 8.35 5.10
C PRO A 26 9.55 7.32 5.95
N THR A 27 8.96 7.76 7.05
CA THR A 27 8.02 6.93 7.81
C THR A 27 6.81 6.64 6.94
N PHE A 28 6.36 5.37 6.95
CA PHE A 28 5.15 4.97 6.25
C PHE A 28 3.93 5.72 6.81
N ASP A 29 3.13 6.32 5.93
CA ASP A 29 1.92 7.07 6.26
C ASP A 29 0.79 6.69 5.31
N LEU A 30 -0.07 5.79 5.77
CA LEU A 30 -1.22 5.28 5.01
C LEU A 30 -2.25 6.37 4.71
N LYS A 31 -2.42 7.35 5.61
CA LYS A 31 -3.35 8.46 5.43
C LYS A 31 -2.89 9.40 4.33
N LYS A 32 -1.58 9.64 4.24
CA LYS A 32 -1.00 10.39 3.11
C LYS A 32 -1.18 9.66 1.79
N SER A 33 -0.84 8.37 1.73
CA SER A 33 -1.04 7.57 0.52
C SER A 33 -2.51 7.50 0.07
N TYR A 34 -3.44 7.43 1.02
CA TYR A 34 -4.88 7.52 0.75
C TYR A 34 -5.28 8.87 0.13
N ARG A 35 -4.79 10.00 0.67
CA ARG A 35 -5.08 11.34 0.11
C ARG A 35 -4.52 11.53 -1.29
N ASP A 36 -3.40 10.89 -1.59
CA ASP A 36 -2.80 10.93 -2.92
C ASP A 36 -3.57 10.06 -3.92
N SER A 37 -4.46 9.16 -3.45
CA SER A 37 -5.29 8.27 -4.27
C SER A 37 -6.66 8.85 -4.64
N THR A 38 -7.34 8.22 -5.61
CA THR A 38 -8.70 8.59 -6.04
C THR A 38 -9.54 7.34 -6.30
N HIS A 39 -10.83 7.50 -6.60
CA HIS A 39 -11.69 6.37 -7.01
C HIS A 39 -11.26 5.70 -8.33
N LYS A 40 -10.32 6.29 -9.07
CA LYS A 40 -9.74 5.74 -10.31
C LYS A 40 -8.31 5.23 -10.14
N MET A 41 -7.70 5.46 -8.99
CA MET A 41 -6.30 5.13 -8.73
C MET A 41 -6.21 4.14 -7.56
N PRO A 42 -6.01 2.84 -7.83
CA PRO A 42 -5.85 1.84 -6.80
C PRO A 42 -4.66 2.13 -5.87
N LEU A 43 -4.73 1.56 -4.67
CA LEU A 43 -3.63 1.54 -3.70
C LEU A 43 -3.07 0.13 -3.61
N ILE A 44 -1.74 -0.01 -3.71
CA ILE A 44 -1.07 -1.30 -3.73
C ILE A 44 -0.08 -1.38 -2.58
N PHE A 45 -0.32 -2.32 -1.67
CA PHE A 45 0.68 -2.80 -0.72
C PHE A 45 1.59 -3.82 -1.40
N ILE A 46 2.86 -3.44 -1.55
CA ILE A 46 3.92 -4.36 -1.94
C ILE A 46 4.37 -5.08 -0.68
N LEU A 47 4.08 -6.38 -0.61
CA LEU A 47 4.36 -7.20 0.56
C LEU A 47 5.87 -7.40 0.74
N SER A 48 6.34 -7.15 1.96
CA SER A 48 7.65 -7.57 2.45
C SER A 48 7.48 -8.55 3.62
N SER A 49 8.50 -9.34 3.91
CA SER A 49 8.46 -10.31 5.01
C SER A 49 8.28 -9.61 6.37
N GLY A 50 7.37 -10.11 7.20
CA GLY A 50 7.16 -9.61 8.57
C GLY A 50 6.20 -8.41 8.68
N THR A 51 5.40 -8.12 7.66
CA THR A 51 4.35 -7.08 7.70
C THR A 51 2.97 -7.66 7.40
N ASP A 52 1.94 -7.07 8.00
CA ASP A 52 0.53 -7.44 7.77
C ASP A 52 -0.29 -6.24 7.27
N PRO A 53 -0.26 -5.95 5.96
CA PRO A 53 -1.04 -4.85 5.39
C PRO A 53 -2.55 -5.07 5.45
N VAL A 54 -3.02 -6.30 5.66
CA VAL A 54 -4.46 -6.55 5.81
C VAL A 54 -4.94 -6.00 7.15
N ALA A 55 -4.15 -6.20 8.21
CA ALA A 55 -4.39 -5.58 9.51
C ALA A 55 -4.29 -4.04 9.45
N ASP A 56 -3.26 -3.50 8.79
CA ASP A 56 -3.11 -2.05 8.62
C ASP A 56 -4.29 -1.43 7.85
N PHE A 57 -4.72 -2.07 6.75
CA PHE A 57 -5.94 -1.68 6.02
C PHE A 57 -7.18 -1.73 6.92
N ALA A 58 -7.34 -2.79 7.71
CA ALA A 58 -8.50 -2.96 8.57
C ALA A 58 -8.60 -1.87 9.63
N LYS A 59 -7.46 -1.52 10.26
CA LYS A 59 -7.34 -0.42 11.22
C LYS A 59 -7.64 0.92 10.55
N PHE A 60 -7.05 1.17 9.38
CA PHE A 60 -7.26 2.44 8.67
C PHE A 60 -8.71 2.62 8.21
N ALA A 61 -9.37 1.55 7.77
CA ALA A 61 -10.79 1.63 7.41
C ALA A 61 -11.68 1.90 8.63
N LEU A 62 -11.28 1.47 9.83
CA LEU A 62 -11.97 1.87 11.07
C LEU A 62 -11.78 3.35 11.36
N GLU A 63 -10.56 3.87 11.23
CA GLU A 63 -10.25 5.29 11.42
C GLU A 63 -10.96 6.23 10.44
N MET A 64 -11.36 5.72 9.28
CA MET A 64 -12.00 6.46 8.19
C MET A 64 -13.52 6.22 8.11
N ASP A 65 -14.14 5.60 9.12
CA ASP A 65 -15.57 5.24 9.16
C ASP A 65 -16.04 4.36 7.97
N MET A 66 -15.12 3.58 7.40
CA MET A 66 -15.35 2.66 6.28
C MET A 66 -15.40 1.19 6.70
N ASN A 67 -15.37 0.90 8.01
CA ASN A 67 -15.33 -0.47 8.52
C ASN A 67 -16.55 -1.32 8.11
N GLU A 68 -17.74 -0.72 8.02
CA GLU A 68 -18.96 -1.39 7.55
C GLU A 68 -19.11 -1.34 6.02
N ARG A 69 -18.38 -0.44 5.36
CA ARG A 69 -18.36 -0.22 3.90
C ARG A 69 -17.07 -0.73 3.27
N LYS A 70 -16.44 -1.76 3.85
CA LYS A 70 -15.29 -2.47 3.26
C LYS A 70 -15.60 -3.94 3.06
N ASN A 71 -15.02 -4.50 2.01
CA ASN A 71 -15.02 -5.93 1.76
C ASN A 71 -13.61 -6.38 1.35
N SER A 72 -13.20 -7.56 1.78
CA SER A 72 -11.90 -8.13 1.45
C SER A 72 -12.05 -9.53 0.89
N ILE A 73 -11.21 -9.87 -0.09
CA ILE A 73 -11.08 -11.23 -0.63
C ILE A 73 -9.60 -11.57 -0.79
N SER A 74 -9.20 -12.76 -0.36
CA SER A 74 -7.89 -13.30 -0.73
C SER A 74 -8.01 -14.00 -2.08
N LEU A 75 -7.19 -13.56 -3.03
CA LEU A 75 -7.13 -14.14 -4.36
C LEU A 75 -6.40 -15.48 -4.31
N GLY A 76 -7.08 -16.51 -4.79
CA GLY A 76 -6.60 -17.88 -4.90
C GLY A 76 -7.41 -18.59 -5.98
N GLN A 77 -7.21 -19.90 -6.14
CA GLN A 77 -7.90 -20.66 -7.18
C GLN A 77 -9.43 -20.52 -7.06
N GLY A 78 -10.07 -20.07 -8.14
CA GLY A 78 -11.52 -19.93 -8.22
C GLY A 78 -12.13 -18.65 -7.62
N MET A 79 -11.32 -17.73 -7.06
CA MET A 79 -11.85 -16.50 -6.42
C MET A 79 -12.10 -15.34 -7.39
N ALA A 80 -11.58 -15.41 -8.62
CA ALA A 80 -11.65 -14.36 -9.64
C ALA A 80 -13.07 -13.78 -9.84
N LYS A 81 -14.07 -14.64 -10.11
CA LYS A 81 -15.45 -14.20 -10.35
C LYS A 81 -16.07 -13.50 -9.14
N ARG A 82 -15.72 -13.94 -7.92
CA ARG A 82 -16.21 -13.32 -6.69
C ARG A 82 -15.54 -11.97 -6.45
N ALA A 83 -14.25 -11.85 -6.78
CA ALA A 83 -13.54 -10.59 -6.74
C ALA A 83 -14.16 -9.56 -7.70
N GLU A 84 -14.44 -9.96 -8.95
CA GLU A 84 -15.09 -9.10 -9.94
C GLU A 84 -16.45 -8.58 -9.45
N LYS A 85 -17.30 -9.46 -8.93
CA LYS A 85 -18.60 -9.05 -8.37
C LYS A 85 -18.46 -8.11 -7.18
N MET A 86 -17.49 -8.35 -6.30
CA MET A 86 -17.21 -7.49 -5.15
C MET A 86 -16.73 -6.10 -5.60
N ILE A 87 -15.91 -6.02 -6.65
CA ILE A 87 -15.45 -4.75 -7.20
C ILE A 87 -16.62 -3.98 -7.80
N GLN A 88 -17.46 -4.64 -8.61
CA GLN A 88 -18.63 -4.00 -9.22
C GLN A 88 -19.60 -3.44 -8.17
N ASP A 89 -19.91 -4.22 -7.12
CA ASP A 89 -20.74 -3.76 -6.01
C ASP A 89 -20.11 -2.55 -5.30
N ALA A 90 -18.79 -2.57 -5.11
CA ALA A 90 -18.07 -1.49 -4.45
C ALA A 90 -18.01 -0.22 -5.30
N GLN A 91 -17.85 -0.34 -6.62
CA GLN A 91 -17.85 0.77 -7.57
C GLN A 91 -19.18 1.53 -7.57
N VAL A 92 -20.31 0.81 -7.45
CA VAL A 92 -21.65 1.41 -7.43
C VAL A 92 -21.97 2.02 -6.06
N ASN A 93 -21.66 1.30 -4.97
CA ASN A 93 -22.07 1.68 -3.62
C ASN A 93 -21.02 2.49 -2.83
N GLY A 94 -19.91 2.86 -3.48
CA GLY A 94 -18.84 3.63 -2.83
C GLY A 94 -18.14 2.87 -1.70
N LYS A 95 -17.98 1.56 -1.83
CA LYS A 95 -17.31 0.74 -0.82
C LYS A 95 -15.82 0.62 -1.09
N TRP A 96 -15.07 0.20 -0.09
CA TRP A 96 -13.67 -0.18 -0.25
C TRP A 96 -13.57 -1.67 -0.51
N CYS A 97 -12.75 -2.05 -1.49
CA CYS A 97 -12.48 -3.46 -1.76
C CYS A 97 -10.98 -3.75 -1.59
N LEU A 98 -10.64 -4.76 -0.80
CA LEU A 98 -9.30 -5.28 -0.65
C LEU A 98 -9.16 -6.61 -1.41
N LEU A 99 -8.34 -6.63 -2.45
CA LEU A 99 -7.89 -7.84 -3.13
C LEU A 99 -6.54 -8.24 -2.55
N ALA A 100 -6.54 -9.21 -1.65
CA ALA A 100 -5.32 -9.69 -1.03
C ALA A 100 -4.63 -10.77 -1.89
N ASN A 101 -3.30 -10.84 -1.81
CA ASN A 101 -2.48 -11.87 -2.42
C ASN A 101 -2.64 -11.98 -3.95
N CYS A 102 -2.71 -10.85 -4.67
CA CYS A 102 -2.93 -10.83 -6.12
C CYS A 102 -1.94 -11.70 -6.90
N HIS A 103 -0.66 -11.74 -6.49
CA HIS A 103 0.38 -12.60 -7.06
C HIS A 103 0.02 -14.10 -7.12
N LEU A 104 -0.90 -14.60 -6.29
CA LEU A 104 -1.35 -16.00 -6.34
C LEU A 104 -2.34 -16.28 -7.49
N SER A 105 -2.91 -15.25 -8.11
CA SER A 105 -3.89 -15.36 -9.20
C SER A 105 -3.37 -14.77 -10.51
N VAL A 106 -2.21 -15.26 -10.97
CA VAL A 106 -1.54 -14.78 -12.20
C VAL A 106 -2.44 -14.79 -13.43
N SER A 107 -3.26 -15.84 -13.61
CA SER A 107 -4.17 -15.96 -14.77
C SER A 107 -5.27 -14.90 -14.80
N TRP A 108 -5.56 -14.26 -13.66
CA TRP A 108 -6.58 -13.22 -13.54
C TRP A 108 -6.02 -11.80 -13.71
N MET A 109 -4.69 -11.63 -13.68
CA MET A 109 -4.04 -10.32 -13.83
C MET A 109 -4.48 -9.53 -15.08
N PRO A 110 -4.68 -10.15 -16.27
CA PRO A 110 -5.19 -9.42 -17.44
C PRO A 110 -6.64 -8.92 -17.29
N ALA A 111 -7.43 -9.51 -16.40
CA ALA A 111 -8.77 -9.03 -16.07
C ALA A 111 -8.69 -7.89 -15.05
N LEU A 112 -7.83 -8.02 -14.03
CA LEU A 112 -7.53 -6.93 -13.11
C LEU A 112 -7.09 -5.66 -13.85
N GLU A 113 -6.18 -5.80 -14.81
CA GLU A 113 -5.70 -4.71 -15.67
C GLU A 113 -6.86 -3.98 -16.35
N ARG A 114 -7.72 -4.73 -17.05
CA ARG A 114 -8.91 -4.19 -17.73
C ARG A 114 -9.87 -3.49 -16.77
N ILE A 115 -10.10 -4.05 -15.58
CA ILE A 115 -10.97 -3.44 -14.57
C ILE A 115 -10.41 -2.09 -14.12
N VAL A 116 -9.08 -2.00 -13.91
CA VAL A 116 -8.42 -0.75 -13.49
C VAL A 116 -8.45 0.29 -14.60
N GLU A 117 -8.23 -0.12 -15.85
CA GLU A 117 -8.32 0.77 -17.03
C GLU A 117 -9.74 1.32 -17.27
N GLN A 118 -10.76 0.59 -16.84
CA GLN A 118 -12.16 0.99 -16.96
C GLN A 118 -12.64 1.91 -15.84
N LEU A 119 -11.82 2.18 -14.81
CA LEU A 119 -12.19 3.11 -13.75
C LEU A 119 -12.30 4.53 -14.32
N ASN A 120 -13.52 5.06 -14.32
CA ASN A 120 -13.87 6.35 -14.91
C ASN A 120 -14.61 7.24 -13.89
N ASP A 121 -15.17 8.36 -14.35
CA ASP A 121 -15.90 9.32 -13.52
C ASP A 121 -17.30 8.84 -13.10
N GLU A 122 -17.78 7.72 -13.64
CA GLU A 122 -19.05 7.10 -13.24
C GLU A 122 -18.90 6.23 -11.98
N VAL A 123 -17.66 5.89 -11.60
CA VAL A 123 -17.36 5.17 -10.37
C VAL A 123 -17.63 6.08 -9.17
N HIS A 124 -18.28 5.53 -8.13
CA HIS A 124 -18.64 6.30 -6.94
C HIS A 124 -17.41 6.97 -6.30
N PRO A 125 -17.46 8.28 -5.92
CA PRO A 125 -16.30 9.01 -5.41
C PRO A 125 -15.62 8.41 -4.16
N ASP A 126 -16.39 7.79 -3.27
CA ASP A 126 -15.88 7.07 -2.07
C ASP A 126 -15.21 5.73 -2.37
N PHE A 127 -15.43 5.15 -3.57
CA PHE A 127 -14.87 3.84 -3.91
C PHE A 127 -13.34 3.87 -3.81
N ARG A 128 -12.77 2.82 -3.22
CA ARG A 128 -11.32 2.61 -3.26
C ARG A 128 -10.99 1.15 -3.47
N MET A 129 -10.11 0.91 -4.43
CA MET A 129 -9.52 -0.39 -4.67
C MET A 129 -8.17 -0.50 -3.95
N TRP A 130 -8.06 -1.49 -3.10
CA TRP A 130 -6.84 -1.82 -2.35
C TRP A 130 -6.34 -3.19 -2.82
N LEU A 131 -5.05 -3.29 -3.10
CA LEU A 131 -4.41 -4.51 -3.58
C LEU A 131 -3.27 -4.87 -2.64
N THR A 132 -3.06 -6.16 -2.38
CA THR A 132 -1.82 -6.64 -1.77
C THR A 132 -1.14 -7.66 -2.67
N SER A 133 0.17 -7.53 -2.86
CA SER A 133 0.92 -8.47 -3.69
C SER A 133 2.40 -8.52 -3.31
N MET A 134 2.99 -9.71 -3.34
CA MET A 134 4.44 -9.82 -3.47
C MET A 134 4.88 -9.27 -4.84
N PRO A 135 6.11 -8.75 -4.96
CA PRO A 135 6.70 -8.41 -6.25
C PRO A 135 6.65 -9.61 -7.20
N THR A 136 6.13 -9.40 -8.42
CA THR A 136 6.09 -10.43 -9.45
C THR A 136 6.17 -9.79 -10.83
N PRO A 137 6.96 -10.36 -11.77
CA PRO A 137 7.06 -9.84 -13.14
C PRO A 137 5.76 -10.02 -13.95
N LYS A 138 4.78 -10.75 -13.40
CA LYS A 138 3.47 -10.99 -14.02
C LYS A 138 2.41 -9.96 -13.63
N PHE A 139 2.71 -9.07 -12.69
CA PHE A 139 1.76 -8.04 -12.28
C PHE A 139 1.61 -7.01 -13.42
N PRO A 140 0.38 -6.57 -13.77
CA PRO A 140 0.18 -5.65 -14.88
C PRO A 140 0.91 -4.32 -14.68
N VAL A 141 1.71 -3.94 -15.68
CA VAL A 141 2.53 -2.73 -15.62
C VAL A 141 1.64 -1.48 -15.60
N SER A 142 0.58 -1.45 -16.39
CA SER A 142 -0.39 -0.35 -16.44
C SER A 142 -1.04 -0.12 -15.06
N THR A 143 -1.46 -1.20 -14.39
CA THR A 143 -2.03 -1.15 -13.05
C THR A 143 -1.01 -0.60 -12.07
N LEU A 144 0.25 -1.07 -12.10
CA LEU A 144 1.30 -0.50 -11.26
C LEU A 144 1.52 0.98 -11.54
N GLN A 145 1.59 1.40 -12.80
CA GLN A 145 1.80 2.80 -13.17
C GLN A 145 0.66 3.69 -12.66
N ASN A 146 -0.58 3.25 -12.82
CA ASN A 146 -1.80 3.97 -12.45
C ASN A 146 -2.26 3.71 -11.00
N SER A 147 -1.33 3.41 -10.10
CA SER A 147 -1.62 3.15 -8.69
C SER A 147 -0.68 3.91 -7.75
N VAL A 148 -1.14 4.11 -6.51
CA VAL A 148 -0.28 4.49 -5.38
C VAL A 148 0.40 3.22 -4.86
N LYS A 149 1.73 3.22 -4.81
CA LYS A 149 2.53 2.06 -4.37
C LYS A 149 3.05 2.33 -2.97
N MET A 150 2.87 1.36 -2.09
CA MET A 150 3.28 1.43 -0.69
C MET A 150 4.10 0.21 -0.35
N THR A 151 5.27 0.42 0.24
CA THR A 151 6.07 -0.64 0.84
C THR A 151 6.01 -0.48 2.36
N LEU A 152 5.60 -1.54 3.05
CA LEU A 152 5.75 -1.66 4.48
C LEU A 152 7.05 -2.40 4.70
N GLU A 153 8.17 -1.69 4.83
CA GLU A 153 9.45 -2.30 5.17
C GLU A 153 9.75 -2.09 6.67
N PRO A 154 10.32 -3.08 7.36
CA PRO A 154 10.80 -2.88 8.72
C PRO A 154 11.85 -1.77 8.73
N PRO A 155 11.89 -0.91 9.77
CA PRO A 155 12.84 0.19 9.84
C PRO A 155 14.26 -0.35 9.86
N GLN A 156 15.14 0.21 9.02
CA GLN A 156 16.54 -0.17 9.03
C GLN A 156 17.29 0.63 10.09
N GLY A 157 17.81 -0.07 11.10
CA GLY A 157 18.65 0.49 12.15
C GLY A 157 17.93 0.88 13.44
N LEU A 158 18.69 0.98 14.53
CA LEU A 158 18.17 1.18 15.89
C LEU A 158 17.34 2.46 16.04
N ARG A 159 17.81 3.58 15.49
CA ARG A 159 17.11 4.87 15.55
C ARG A 159 15.74 4.82 14.86
N ALA A 160 15.66 4.17 13.71
CA ALA A 160 14.42 4.06 12.94
C ALA A 160 13.43 3.12 13.66
N ASN A 161 13.92 2.03 14.26
CA ASN A 161 13.12 1.14 15.10
C ASN A 161 12.55 1.88 16.32
N LEU A 162 13.39 2.59 17.08
CA LEU A 162 12.96 3.38 18.23
C LEU A 162 11.93 4.45 17.84
N ARG A 163 12.13 5.15 16.72
CA ARG A 163 11.17 6.15 16.23
C ARG A 163 9.82 5.52 15.89
N ARG A 164 9.80 4.34 15.26
CA ARG A 164 8.56 3.62 14.97
C ARG A 164 7.85 3.22 16.26
N THR A 165 8.57 2.65 17.23
CA THR A 165 8.01 2.28 18.54
C THR A 165 7.40 3.50 19.24
N TYR A 166 8.10 4.63 19.26
CA TYR A 166 7.60 5.86 19.89
C TYR A 166 6.34 6.39 19.20
N MET A 167 6.23 6.27 17.88
CA MET A 167 5.02 6.67 17.13
C MET A 167 3.82 5.73 17.33
N THR A 168 4.05 4.49 17.78
CA THR A 168 3.00 3.52 18.04
C THR A 168 2.49 3.52 19.48
N LEU A 169 3.23 4.11 20.42
CA LEU A 169 2.83 4.24 21.83
C LEU A 169 1.89 5.44 21.99
N ASP A 170 0.83 5.25 22.78
CA ASP A 170 -0.12 6.34 23.10
C ASP A 170 0.45 7.21 24.24
N ASP A 171 0.10 8.50 24.31
CA ASP A 171 0.66 9.43 25.31
C ASP A 171 0.44 8.97 26.77
N ARG A 172 -0.57 8.13 27.00
CA ARG A 172 -0.82 7.52 28.32
C ARG A 172 0.24 6.49 28.70
N GLU A 173 0.68 5.64 27.76
CA GLU A 173 1.70 4.62 28.01
C GLU A 173 3.09 5.23 28.23
N LEU A 174 3.34 6.39 27.63
CA LEU A 174 4.58 7.16 27.80
C LEU A 174 4.65 7.90 29.15
N ASN A 175 3.51 8.27 29.72
CA ASN A 175 3.42 9.03 30.98
C ASN A 175 3.30 8.15 32.23
N ASP A 176 3.05 6.84 32.08
CA ASP A 176 3.02 5.86 33.18
C ASP A 176 4.41 5.23 33.47
N CYS A 177 5.48 5.74 32.84
CA CYS A 177 6.88 5.44 33.15
C CYS A 177 7.54 6.55 34.00
#